data_AF-A0A8A4K4Z0-F1
#
_entry.id   AF-A0A8A4K4Z0-F1
#
_cell.length_a   1.000
_cell.length_b   1.000
_cell.length_c   1.000
_cell.angle_alpha   90.00
_cell.angle_beta   90.00
_cell.angle_gamma   90.00
#
_symmetry.space_group_name_H-M   'P 1'
#
loop_
_entity.id
_entity.type
_entity.pdbx_description
1 polymer ?
#
loop_
_entity_poly.entity_id
_entity_poly.type
_entity_poly.pdbx_seq_one_letter_code
_entity_poly.pdbx_strand_id
1 'polypeptide(L)'
;MFERDADGAREATERGIRNMRFKELMDSIWYECNDCQRFGQSHATYKLNEADIEEFLDDVIETLQAYGYEVTYVHPKLEISWVPPEE
;
A
#
# COMPACT_ATOMS: atom_id res chain seq x y z
N MET A 1 -13.73 34.36 20.78
CA MET A 1 -14.36 33.23 20.06
C MET A 1 -13.73 33.21 18.68
N PHE A 2 -12.76 32.33 18.43
CA PHE A 2 -12.20 31.88 17.13
C PHE A 2 -10.80 31.29 17.39
N GLU A 3 -10.73 30.22 18.16
CA GLU A 3 -9.50 29.42 18.35
C GLU A 3 -9.77 27.93 18.08
N ARG A 4 -10.94 27.59 17.52
CA ARG A 4 -11.38 26.21 17.26
C ARG A 4 -11.26 25.77 15.80
N ASP A 5 -11.19 26.70 14.84
CA ASP A 5 -11.17 26.38 13.40
C ASP A 5 -9.77 26.03 12.86
N ALA A 6 -8.70 26.35 13.58
CA ALA A 6 -7.33 26.06 13.13
C ALA A 6 -6.91 24.60 13.37
N ASP A 7 -7.46 23.95 14.39
CA ASP A 7 -7.13 22.57 14.77
C ASP A 7 -7.72 21.57 13.75
N GLY A 8 -9.00 21.71 13.40
CA GLY A 8 -9.66 20.83 12.43
C GLY A 8 -9.11 20.95 11.00
N ALA A 9 -8.60 22.12 10.61
CA ALA A 9 -7.96 22.32 9.31
C ALA A 9 -6.61 21.60 9.21
N ARG A 10 -5.85 21.53 10.31
CA ARG A 10 -4.58 20.79 10.38
C ARG A 10 -4.81 19.30 10.33
N GLU A 11 -5.73 18.78 11.14
CA GLU A 11 -6.09 17.36 11.13
C GLU A 11 -6.60 16.88 9.75
N ALA A 12 -7.40 17.69 9.06
CA ALA A 12 -7.86 17.37 7.71
C ALA A 12 -6.72 17.36 6.68
N THR A 13 -5.75 18.25 6.85
CA THR A 13 -4.56 18.33 5.98
C THR A 13 -3.65 17.13 6.18
N GLU A 14 -3.40 16.75 7.44
CA GLU A 14 -2.56 15.59 7.78
C GLU A 14 -3.18 14.28 7.28
N ARG A 15 -4.50 14.11 7.43
CA ARG A 15 -5.22 12.97 6.85
C ARG A 15 -5.15 12.98 5.32
N GLY A 16 -5.22 14.15 4.69
CA GLY A 16 -5.08 14.30 3.24
C GLY A 16 -3.69 13.89 2.74
N ILE A 17 -2.63 14.33 3.42
CA ILE A 17 -1.24 13.98 3.08
C ILE A 17 -1.00 12.48 3.28
N ARG A 18 -1.44 11.92 4.41
CA ARG A 18 -1.33 10.48 4.69
C ARG A 18 -2.03 9.65 3.59
N ASN A 19 -3.22 10.06 3.18
CA ASN A 19 -3.98 9.37 2.14
C ASN A 19 -3.31 9.48 0.76
N MET A 20 -2.69 10.62 0.44
CA MET A 20 -1.91 10.78 -0.79
C MET A 20 -0.70 9.84 -0.79
N ARG A 21 0.10 9.81 0.28
CA ARG A 21 1.26 8.91 0.40
C ARG A 21 0.87 7.45 0.29
N PHE A 22 -0.19 7.04 0.99
CA PHE A 22 -0.70 5.68 0.91
C PHE A 22 -1.12 5.31 -0.51
N LYS A 23 -1.84 6.22 -1.19
CA LYS A 23 -2.26 6.01 -2.57
C LYS A 23 -1.06 5.87 -3.52
N GLU A 24 -0.04 6.72 -3.38
CA GLU A 24 1.20 6.64 -4.17
C GLU A 24 1.94 5.32 -3.94
N LEU A 25 2.05 4.89 -2.68
CA LEU A 25 2.65 3.61 -2.31
C LEU A 25 1.91 2.44 -2.96
N MET A 26 0.57 2.41 -2.80
CA MET A 26 -0.27 1.38 -3.39
C MET A 26 -0.16 1.36 -4.91
N ASP A 27 -0.20 2.52 -5.58
CA ASP A 27 -0.06 2.62 -7.04
C ASP A 27 1.25 2.00 -7.53
N SER A 28 2.35 2.24 -6.80
CA SER A 28 3.65 1.64 -7.10
C SER A 28 3.65 0.11 -6.90
N ILE A 29 3.02 -0.39 -5.84
CA ILE A 29 2.88 -1.84 -5.60
C ILE A 29 2.02 -2.48 -6.70
N TRP A 30 0.90 -1.84 -7.07
CA TRP A 30 0.01 -2.29 -8.13
C TRP A 30 0.72 -2.37 -9.47
N TYR A 31 1.55 -1.37 -9.78
CA TYR A 31 2.34 -1.34 -10.99
C TYR A 31 3.27 -2.57 -11.07
N GLU A 32 4.01 -2.87 -10.00
CA GLU A 32 4.90 -4.04 -9.93
C GLU A 32 4.13 -5.35 -10.06
N CYS A 33 2.99 -5.49 -9.37
CA CYS A 33 2.15 -6.68 -9.48
C CYS A 33 1.63 -6.86 -10.91
N ASN A 34 1.12 -5.81 -11.54
CA ASN A 34 0.61 -5.85 -12.90
C ASN A 34 1.71 -6.11 -13.93
N ASP A 35 2.92 -5.59 -13.71
CA ASP A 35 4.09 -5.87 -14.55
C ASP A 35 4.45 -7.37 -14.46
N CYS A 36 4.62 -7.91 -13.25
CA CYS A 36 4.85 -9.34 -13.01
C CYS A 36 3.75 -10.22 -13.65
N GLN A 37 2.47 -9.83 -13.52
CA GLN A 37 1.35 -10.53 -14.16
C GLN A 37 1.48 -10.56 -15.69
N ARG A 38 1.86 -9.43 -16.31
CA ARG A 38 2.07 -9.35 -17.76
C ARG A 38 3.21 -10.24 -18.25
N PHE A 39 4.22 -10.48 -17.41
CA PHE A 39 5.30 -11.42 -17.68
C PHE A 39 4.95 -12.88 -17.33
N GLY A 40 3.71 -13.16 -16.91
CA GLY A 40 3.26 -14.50 -16.54
C GLY A 40 3.78 -14.99 -15.18
N GLN A 41 4.26 -14.08 -14.33
CA GLN A 41 4.62 -14.40 -12.96
C GLN A 41 3.38 -14.44 -12.07
N SER A 42 3.41 -15.29 -11.06
CA SER A 42 2.38 -15.43 -10.02
C SER A 42 2.77 -14.77 -8.69
N HIS A 43 3.92 -14.10 -8.65
CA HIS A 43 4.43 -13.42 -7.48
C HIS A 43 5.19 -12.14 -7.87
N ALA A 44 5.19 -11.16 -6.97
CA ALA A 44 5.96 -9.94 -7.01
C ALA A 44 6.63 -9.72 -5.64
N THR A 45 7.76 -9.02 -5.64
CA THR A 45 8.44 -8.62 -4.41
C THR A 45 8.63 -7.12 -4.43
N TYR A 46 8.03 -6.41 -3.47
CA TYR A 46 8.13 -4.96 -3.36
C TYR A 46 8.93 -4.56 -2.13
N LYS A 47 9.93 -3.69 -2.28
CA LYS A 47 10.70 -3.20 -1.14
C LYS A 47 10.05 -1.95 -0.56
N LEU A 48 9.71 -1.99 0.73
CA LEU A 48 9.18 -0.83 1.45
C LEU A 48 10.32 -0.06 2.15
N ASN A 49 10.15 1.25 2.30
CA ASN A 49 11.01 2.05 3.16
C ASN A 49 10.56 1.93 4.62
N GLU A 50 11.47 2.17 5.56
CA GLU A 50 11.16 2.11 7.01
C GLU A 50 9.97 3.00 7.39
N ALA A 51 9.91 4.23 6.86
CA ALA A 51 8.80 5.15 7.11
C ALA A 51 7.44 4.64 6.60
N ASP A 52 7.43 3.91 5.49
CA ASP A 52 6.19 3.36 4.91
C ASP A 52 5.78 2.07 5.64
N ILE A 53 6.76 1.28 6.12
CA ILE A 53 6.55 0.11 6.96
C ILE A 53 5.88 0.54 8.28
N GLU A 54 6.40 1.55 8.95
CA GLU A 54 5.88 1.99 10.26
C GLU A 54 4.48 2.62 10.15
N GLU A 55 4.16 3.26 9.03
CA GLU A 55 2.92 4.05 8.87
C GLU A 55 1.80 3.32 8.10
N PHE A 56 2.14 2.41 7.19
CA PHE A 56 1.22 1.85 6.20
C PHE A 56 1.27 0.32 6.04
N LEU A 57 2.15 -0.41 6.73
CA LEU A 57 2.31 -1.85 6.51
C LEU A 57 0.99 -2.62 6.66
N ASP A 58 0.29 -2.45 7.77
CA ASP A 58 -1.01 -3.10 8.01
C ASP A 58 -2.04 -2.70 6.94
N ASP A 59 -2.21 -1.40 6.68
CA ASP A 59 -3.15 -0.89 5.67
C ASP A 59 -2.86 -1.48 4.27
N VAL A 60 -1.58 -1.63 3.89
CA VAL A 60 -1.17 -2.21 2.61
C VAL A 60 -1.51 -3.71 2.55
N ILE A 61 -1.18 -4.46 3.59
CA ILE A 61 -1.45 -5.90 3.67
C ILE A 61 -2.96 -6.14 3.60
N GLU A 62 -3.75 -5.43 4.42
CA GLU A 62 -5.20 -5.55 4.44
C GLU A 62 -5.81 -5.23 3.08
N THR A 63 -5.34 -4.15 2.43
CA THR A 63 -5.81 -3.76 1.11
C THR A 63 -5.54 -4.87 0.10
N LEU A 64 -4.28 -5.31 -0.04
CA LEU A 64 -3.90 -6.35 -0.99
C LEU A 64 -4.66 -7.67 -0.76
N GLN A 65 -4.81 -8.09 0.50
CA GLN A 65 -5.59 -9.28 0.86
C GLN A 65 -7.07 -9.13 0.49
N ALA A 66 -7.65 -7.93 0.65
CA ALA A 66 -9.03 -7.66 0.23
C ALA A 66 -9.23 -7.78 -1.29
N TYR A 67 -8.17 -7.56 -2.09
CA TYR A 67 -8.16 -7.79 -3.53
C TYR A 67 -7.84 -9.25 -3.92
N GLY A 68 -7.63 -10.15 -2.95
CA GLY A 68 -7.37 -11.56 -3.19
C GLY A 68 -5.90 -11.91 -3.41
N TYR A 69 -4.98 -11.00 -3.06
CA TYR A 69 -3.55 -11.28 -3.07
C TYR A 69 -3.13 -11.94 -1.75
N GLU A 70 -2.23 -12.91 -1.84
CA GLU A 70 -1.55 -13.48 -0.68
C GLU A 70 -0.30 -12.65 -0.39
N VAL A 71 -0.26 -11.99 0.76
CA VAL A 71 0.83 -11.09 1.13
C VAL A 71 1.58 -11.62 2.34
N THR A 72 2.90 -11.72 2.20
CA THR A 72 3.82 -12.09 3.27
C THR A 72 4.83 -10.96 3.46
N TYR A 73 4.92 -10.44 4.68
CA TYR A 73 5.92 -9.43 5.02
C TYR A 73 7.22 -10.08 5.49
N VAL A 74 8.33 -9.76 4.82
CA VAL A 74 9.69 -10.19 5.16
C VAL A 74 10.58 -8.97 5.20
N HIS A 75 10.82 -8.40 6.39
CA HIS A 75 11.54 -7.13 6.53
C HIS A 75 12.81 -7.02 5.65
N PRO A 76 12.98 -5.96 4.83
CA PRO A 76 12.08 -4.81 4.58
C PRO A 76 11.28 -4.93 3.26
N LYS A 77 10.88 -6.13 2.85
CA LYS A 77 10.14 -6.41 1.60
C LYS A 77 8.77 -7.03 1.86
N LEU A 78 7.85 -6.78 0.95
CA LEU A 78 6.57 -7.47 0.80
C LEU A 78 6.69 -8.49 -0.32
N GLU A 79 6.35 -9.73 -0.01
CA GLU A 79 6.20 -10.81 -0.98
C GLU A 79 4.71 -10.95 -1.26
N ILE A 80 4.31 -10.66 -2.49
CA ILE A 80 2.91 -10.59 -2.92
C ILE A 80 2.73 -11.70 -3.95
N SER A 81 1.82 -12.63 -3.69
CA SER A 81 1.52 -13.74 -4.58
C SER A 81 0.04 -13.73 -4.94
N TRP A 82 -0.31 -14.26 -6.10
CA TRP A 82 -1.70 -14.39 -6.53
C TRP A 82 -1.87 -15.70 -7.28
N VAL A 83 -3.10 -16.22 -7.24
CA VAL A 83 -3.47 -17.39 -8.05
C VAL A 83 -3.65 -16.92 -9.48
N PRO A 84 -2.83 -17.38 -10.45
CA PRO A 84 -3.09 -17.08 -11.85
C PRO A 84 -4.46 -17.69 -12.23
N PRO A 85 -5.29 -16.99 -13.02
CA PRO A 85 -6.52 -17.59 -13.50
C PRO A 85 -6.17 -18.88 -14.27
N GLU A 86 -6.65 -20.03 -13.78
CA GLU A 86 -6.55 -21.29 -14.52
C GLU A 86 -7.24 -21.11 -15.89
N GLU A 87 -6.52 -21.42 -16.98
CA GLU A 87 -6.99 -21.36 -18.37
C GLU A 87 -8.23 -22.23 -18.63
#